data_AF-A0A834C4R6-F1
#
_entry.id   AF-A0A834C4R6-F1
#
_cell.length_a   1.000
_cell.length_b   1.000
_cell.length_c   1.000
_cell.angle_alpha   90.00
_cell.angle_beta   90.00
_cell.angle_gamma   90.00
#
_symmetry.space_group_name_H-M   'P 1'
#
loop_
_entity.id
_entity.type
_entity.pdbx_description
1 polymer ?
#
loop_
_entity_poly.entity_id
_entity_poly.type
_entity_poly.pdbx_seq_one_letter_code
_entity_poly.pdbx_strand_id
1 'polypeptide(L)'
;MASDPGLTAMLLWTISLQTVGSAGTSGNEVNLLDTTTTTGDWGWLTYPSHGWDAINEMDEYFTPIHTYQVCNVMSPSQNNWLVTGWIPREGARRIYIEVKFTLRDCNSMPGVLGTCKETFNLYYYESDRAVGSAIRENQFNKIDTIAADESFTGVDLGVRRLKLNKEVRGVGPLTRRGFYLAFQDIGACIALTSVRVYYKRCVGVSRNLAVFTDVVTGADSSSLVEVRGQCVDHAEERDTPKMYCSAEGEWLVPIGRCVCSAGFEEHRDSCVDNNYWLLRSLRIERLLRGLSDSCQRTLPACEGEKRRQ
;
A
#
# COMPACT_ATOMS: atom_id res chain seq x y z
N MET A 1 -50.95 -42.07 25.28
CA MET A 1 -51.07 -41.19 24.09
C MET A 1 -50.81 -39.78 24.58
N ALA A 2 -49.85 -38.99 24.14
CA ALA A 2 -48.63 -39.16 23.36
C ALA A 2 -47.87 -37.86 23.70
N SER A 3 -46.60 -37.94 24.06
CA SER A 3 -45.79 -36.75 24.35
C SER A 3 -44.39 -37.00 23.82
N ASP A 4 -44.17 -36.60 22.57
CA ASP A 4 -42.86 -36.42 21.96
C ASP A 4 -42.29 -35.07 22.42
N PRO A 5 -40.99 -34.99 22.81
CA PRO A 5 -40.24 -33.75 22.76
C PRO A 5 -39.27 -33.81 21.58
N GLY A 6 -39.58 -33.06 20.53
CA GLY A 6 -38.72 -32.86 19.38
C GLY A 6 -37.74 -31.69 19.56
N LEU A 7 -36.54 -31.90 18.99
CA LEU A 7 -35.62 -30.91 18.42
C LEU A 7 -34.85 -29.97 19.37
N THR A 8 -33.71 -30.46 19.85
CA THR A 8 -32.54 -29.64 20.16
C THR A 8 -31.85 -29.24 18.84
N ALA A 9 -31.99 -27.98 18.42
CA ALA A 9 -31.23 -27.41 17.32
C ALA A 9 -29.78 -27.11 17.78
N MET A 10 -28.82 -27.92 17.33
CA MET A 10 -27.40 -27.58 17.45
C MET A 10 -27.07 -26.47 16.45
N LEU A 11 -26.85 -25.25 16.95
CA LEU A 11 -26.26 -24.14 16.20
C LEU A 11 -24.76 -24.42 16.03
N LEU A 12 -24.38 -25.03 14.91
CA LEU A 12 -23.00 -25.07 14.43
C LEU A 12 -22.62 -23.66 13.92
N TRP A 13 -21.88 -22.92 14.73
CA TRP A 13 -21.20 -21.70 14.28
C TRP A 13 -20.07 -22.09 13.32
N THR A 14 -20.33 -22.06 12.02
CA THR A 14 -19.28 -22.04 11.01
C THR A 14 -18.65 -20.64 11.01
N ILE A 15 -17.47 -20.51 11.63
CA ILE A 15 -16.63 -19.32 11.47
C ILE A 15 -16.09 -19.35 10.05
N SER A 16 -16.78 -18.70 9.12
CA SER A 16 -16.23 -18.35 7.82
C SER A 16 -15.08 -17.38 8.06
N LEU A 17 -13.85 -17.88 7.94
CA LEU A 17 -12.66 -17.04 7.90
C LEU A 17 -12.72 -16.23 6.60
N GLN A 18 -13.36 -15.05 6.67
CA GLN A 18 -13.25 -14.06 5.61
C GLN A 18 -11.79 -13.60 5.61
N THR A 19 -11.04 -14.08 4.62
CA THR A 19 -9.82 -13.43 4.19
C THR A 19 -10.22 -12.01 3.78
N VAL A 20 -9.94 -11.04 4.66
CA VAL A 20 -9.94 -9.63 4.29
C VAL A 20 -8.91 -9.50 3.18
N GLY A 21 -9.40 -9.44 1.94
CA GLY A 21 -8.59 -9.03 0.81
C GLY A 21 -8.20 -7.59 1.08
N SER A 22 -6.97 -7.39 1.56
CA SER A 22 -6.37 -6.08 1.67
C SER A 22 -6.39 -5.46 0.28
N ALA A 23 -7.18 -4.41 0.09
CA ALA A 23 -7.14 -3.60 -1.11
C ALA A 23 -5.68 -3.25 -1.41
N GLY A 24 -5.24 -3.52 -2.64
CA GLY A 24 -3.84 -3.69 -3.00
C GLY A 24 -2.96 -2.47 -2.72
N THR A 25 -2.32 -2.46 -1.56
CA THR A 25 -0.99 -1.85 -1.42
C THR A 25 -0.01 -2.85 -2.00
N SER A 26 0.65 -2.48 -3.11
CA SER A 26 1.87 -3.16 -3.51
C SER A 26 2.78 -3.23 -2.28
N GLY A 27 3.31 -4.42 -1.93
CA GLY A 27 3.99 -4.61 -0.63
C GLY A 27 5.18 -3.66 -0.39
N ASN A 28 5.70 -3.05 -1.47
CA ASN A 28 6.76 -2.07 -1.48
C ASN A 28 6.32 -0.62 -1.16
N GLU A 29 5.02 -0.32 -1.06
CA GLU A 29 4.51 1.01 -0.68
C GLU A 29 3.97 1.02 0.76
N VAL A 30 4.39 2.01 1.55
CA VAL A 30 3.90 2.22 2.92
C VAL A 30 3.18 3.56 3.01
N ASN A 31 1.90 3.53 3.37
CA ASN A 31 1.05 4.71 3.46
C ASN A 31 1.35 5.51 4.73
N LEU A 32 1.58 6.81 4.56
CA LEU A 32 1.68 7.80 5.63
C LEU A 32 0.36 8.57 5.83
N LEU A 33 -0.41 8.73 4.75
CA LEU A 33 -1.74 9.33 4.73
C LEU A 33 -2.54 8.68 3.60
N ASP A 34 -3.80 8.33 3.86
CA ASP A 34 -4.75 7.93 2.82
C ASP A 34 -6.14 8.41 3.20
N THR A 35 -6.61 9.48 2.54
CA THR A 35 -7.90 10.07 2.85
C THR A 35 -9.09 9.18 2.49
N THR A 36 -8.91 8.16 1.62
CA THR A 36 -9.99 7.21 1.28
C THR A 36 -10.34 6.28 2.43
N THR A 37 -9.41 6.09 3.36
CA THR A 37 -9.60 5.27 4.57
C THR A 37 -10.09 6.09 5.77
N THR A 38 -10.11 7.42 5.63
CA THR A 38 -10.54 8.34 6.69
C THR A 38 -12.05 8.46 6.67
N THR A 39 -12.70 8.16 7.80
CA THR A 39 -14.14 8.32 7.96
C THR A 39 -14.46 9.75 8.41
N GLY A 40 -15.41 10.41 7.76
CA GLY A 40 -15.78 11.79 8.09
C GLY A 40 -14.89 12.85 7.44
N ASP A 41 -15.09 14.10 7.87
CA ASP A 41 -14.27 15.24 7.48
C ASP A 41 -12.79 14.99 7.82
N TRP A 42 -11.88 15.30 6.89
CA TRP A 42 -10.44 15.14 7.10
C TRP A 42 -9.90 16.12 8.14
N GLY A 43 -10.65 17.19 8.46
CA GLY A 43 -10.31 18.14 9.51
C GLY A 43 -9.10 19.01 9.18
N TRP A 44 -8.90 19.29 7.89
CA TRP A 44 -7.79 20.09 7.39
C TRP A 44 -8.06 21.59 7.57
N LEU A 45 -6.97 22.34 7.74
CA LEU A 45 -7.05 23.78 7.98
C LEU A 45 -7.26 24.52 6.66
N THR A 46 -8.25 25.41 6.63
CA THR A 46 -8.53 26.27 5.47
C THR A 46 -8.19 27.73 5.79
N TYR A 47 -7.59 28.43 4.84
CA TYR A 47 -7.31 29.85 4.95
C TYR A 47 -7.37 30.55 3.58
N PRO A 48 -8.16 31.62 3.41
CA PRO A 48 -9.17 32.11 4.34
C PRO A 48 -10.29 31.07 4.57
N SER A 49 -11.11 31.27 5.60
CA SER A 49 -12.19 30.33 5.98
C SER A 49 -13.27 30.10 4.91
N HIS A 50 -13.30 30.92 3.86
CA HIS A 50 -14.25 30.86 2.74
C HIS A 50 -13.55 30.49 1.41
N GLY A 51 -12.35 29.94 1.49
CA GLY A 51 -11.61 29.48 0.31
C GLY A 51 -12.03 28.07 -0.08
N TRP A 52 -11.59 27.09 0.73
CA TRP A 52 -11.89 25.67 0.53
C TRP A 52 -13.04 25.23 1.44
N ASP A 53 -14.01 24.53 0.87
CA ASP A 53 -15.16 23.98 1.57
C ASP A 53 -15.08 22.45 1.63
N ALA A 54 -15.30 21.87 2.81
CA ALA A 54 -15.44 20.43 3.00
C ALA A 54 -16.87 20.01 2.65
N ILE A 55 -17.00 19.08 1.70
CA ILE A 55 -18.30 18.63 1.17
C ILE A 55 -18.37 17.11 1.23
N ASN A 56 -19.53 16.59 1.60
CA ASN A 56 -19.82 15.16 1.55
C ASN A 56 -20.54 14.86 0.24
N GLU A 57 -19.96 13.96 -0.56
CA GLU A 57 -20.48 13.56 -1.86
C GLU A 57 -20.64 12.04 -1.96
N MET A 58 -21.18 11.57 -3.09
CA MET A 58 -21.22 10.16 -3.44
C MET A 58 -20.33 9.94 -4.65
N ASP A 59 -19.52 8.88 -4.64
CA ASP A 59 -18.77 8.47 -5.82
C ASP A 59 -19.66 7.77 -6.87
N GLU A 60 -19.06 7.32 -7.96
CA GLU A 60 -19.75 6.60 -9.05
C GLU A 60 -20.42 5.29 -8.59
N TYR A 61 -20.01 4.74 -7.44
CA TYR A 61 -20.53 3.52 -6.84
C TYR A 61 -21.49 3.79 -5.66
N PHE A 62 -21.91 5.04 -5.47
CA PHE A 62 -22.77 5.48 -4.36
C PHE A 62 -22.15 5.27 -2.97
N THR A 63 -20.82 5.26 -2.90
CA THR A 63 -20.09 5.27 -1.64
C THR A 63 -19.95 6.71 -1.16
N PRO A 64 -20.26 7.02 0.11
CA PRO A 64 -20.05 8.36 0.65
C PRO A 64 -18.55 8.68 0.65
N ILE A 65 -18.20 9.79 0.04
CA ILE A 65 -16.84 10.33 0.00
C ILE A 65 -16.83 11.73 0.61
N HIS A 66 -15.70 12.09 1.20
CA HIS A 66 -15.44 13.43 1.69
C HIS A 66 -14.50 14.13 0.72
N THR A 67 -14.84 15.34 0.29
CA THR A 67 -14.06 16.11 -0.69
C THR A 67 -13.82 17.53 -0.19
N TYR A 68 -12.75 18.16 -0.65
CA TYR A 68 -12.53 19.60 -0.49
C TYR A 68 -12.68 20.30 -1.83
N GLN A 69 -13.47 21.36 -1.88
CA GLN A 69 -13.80 22.05 -3.13
C GLN A 69 -13.58 23.55 -3.01
N VAL A 70 -13.21 24.18 -4.12
CA VAL A 70 -13.13 25.62 -4.27
C VAL A 70 -13.50 26.00 -5.70
N CYS A 71 -14.30 27.04 -5.88
CA CYS A 71 -14.73 27.51 -7.20
C CYS A 71 -14.91 29.04 -7.23
N ASN A 72 -13.95 29.79 -6.66
CA ASN A 72 -13.98 31.25 -6.57
C ASN A 72 -13.50 31.95 -7.87
N VAL A 73 -13.95 31.44 -9.03
CA VAL A 73 -13.47 31.83 -10.37
C VAL A 73 -13.86 33.24 -10.82
N MET A 74 -14.87 33.86 -10.19
CA MET A 74 -15.37 35.20 -10.54
C MET A 74 -14.52 36.32 -9.93
N SER A 75 -13.78 36.03 -8.86
CA SER A 75 -13.02 37.02 -8.11
C SER A 75 -11.55 37.02 -8.57
N PRO A 76 -10.94 38.18 -8.88
CA PRO A 76 -9.52 38.23 -9.20
C PRO A 76 -8.66 37.90 -7.97
N SER A 77 -7.38 37.60 -8.22
CA SER A 77 -6.33 37.49 -7.18
C SER A 77 -6.66 36.55 -6.02
N GLN A 78 -7.20 35.36 -6.34
CA GLN A 78 -7.45 34.32 -5.34
C GLN A 78 -6.15 33.80 -4.72
N ASN A 79 -6.24 33.40 -3.45
CA ASN A 79 -5.15 32.79 -2.68
C ASN A 79 -5.75 31.90 -1.58
N ASN A 80 -6.34 30.78 -1.98
CA ASN A 80 -7.09 29.88 -1.09
C ASN A 80 -6.22 28.68 -0.71
N TRP A 81 -5.89 28.54 0.57
CA TRP A 81 -5.03 27.49 1.11
C TRP A 81 -5.84 26.43 1.84
N LEU A 82 -5.50 25.18 1.56
CA LEU A 82 -5.94 24.00 2.30
C LEU A 82 -4.68 23.28 2.80
N VAL A 83 -4.58 23.06 4.11
CA VAL A 83 -3.38 22.50 4.76
C VAL A 83 -3.75 21.25 5.53
N THR A 84 -3.01 20.16 5.30
CA THR A 84 -3.26 18.86 5.94
C THR A 84 -3.00 18.90 7.45
N GLY A 85 -3.39 17.83 8.15
CA GLY A 85 -2.79 17.49 9.44
C GLY A 85 -1.26 17.27 9.33
N TRP A 86 -0.59 17.20 10.48
CA TRP A 86 0.84 16.87 10.53
C TRP A 86 1.03 15.38 10.21
N ILE A 87 1.86 15.08 9.20
CA ILE A 87 2.11 13.72 8.73
C ILE A 87 3.48 13.28 9.24
N PRO A 88 3.56 12.24 10.08
CA PRO A 88 4.83 11.63 10.49
C PRO A 88 5.58 11.07 9.29
N ARG A 89 6.91 11.22 9.25
CA ARG A 89 7.74 10.73 8.15
C ARG A 89 8.00 9.21 8.19
N GLU A 90 7.89 8.59 9.37
CA GLU A 90 8.15 7.16 9.61
C GLU A 90 9.45 6.58 8.99
N GLY A 91 10.48 7.42 8.85
CA GLY A 91 11.77 7.05 8.27
C GLY A 91 11.91 7.26 6.75
N ALA A 92 10.81 7.61 6.06
CA ALA A 92 10.80 7.93 4.63
C ALA A 92 11.82 9.03 4.27
N ARG A 93 12.75 8.76 3.37
CA ARG A 93 13.68 9.79 2.86
C ARG A 93 13.10 10.54 1.66
N ARG A 94 12.23 9.86 0.92
CA ARG A 94 11.46 10.38 -0.19
C ARG A 94 10.01 9.94 -0.01
N ILE A 95 9.08 10.85 -0.25
CA ILE A 95 7.63 10.55 -0.26
C ILE A 95 7.08 10.74 -1.67
N TYR A 96 5.95 10.11 -1.92
CA TYR A 96 5.14 10.25 -3.11
C TYR A 96 3.76 10.73 -2.67
N ILE A 97 3.26 11.74 -3.37
CA ILE A 97 1.98 12.39 -3.10
C ILE A 97 1.13 12.13 -4.32
N GLU A 98 0.15 11.26 -4.17
CA GLU A 98 -0.89 10.99 -5.15
C GLU A 98 -2.11 11.85 -4.82
N VAL A 99 -2.53 12.68 -5.78
CA VAL A 99 -3.72 13.53 -5.66
C VAL A 99 -4.70 13.13 -6.75
N LYS A 100 -5.92 12.79 -6.35
CA LYS A 100 -7.05 12.63 -7.26
C LYS A 100 -7.99 13.82 -7.13
N PHE A 101 -8.40 14.38 -8.26
CA PHE A 101 -9.20 15.60 -8.29
C PHE A 101 -10.02 15.73 -9.57
N THR A 102 -11.02 16.58 -9.55
CA THR A 102 -11.75 17.01 -10.76
C THR A 102 -11.53 18.50 -10.99
N LEU A 103 -11.52 18.92 -12.25
CA LEU A 103 -11.32 20.31 -12.65
C LEU A 103 -12.31 20.70 -13.74
N ARG A 104 -12.95 21.87 -13.59
CA ARG A 104 -13.87 22.42 -14.58
C ARG A 104 -13.15 23.32 -15.58
N ASP A 105 -13.42 23.10 -16.86
CA ASP A 105 -12.90 23.93 -17.96
C ASP A 105 -13.39 25.37 -17.84
N CYS A 106 -12.47 26.33 -17.89
CA CYS A 106 -12.79 27.76 -17.80
C CYS A 106 -13.65 28.24 -18.98
N ASN A 107 -13.48 27.67 -20.17
CA ASN A 107 -14.27 28.01 -21.35
C ASN A 107 -15.74 27.58 -21.23
N SER A 108 -16.03 26.64 -20.32
CA SER A 108 -17.39 26.19 -20.00
C SER A 108 -18.13 27.10 -19.01
N MET A 109 -17.49 28.18 -18.54
CA MET A 109 -18.02 29.10 -17.54
C MET A 109 -18.20 30.51 -18.13
N PRO A 110 -19.43 31.07 -18.08
CA PRO A 110 -19.67 32.42 -18.60
C PRO A 110 -19.09 33.46 -17.65
N GLY A 111 -18.40 34.47 -18.19
CA GLY A 111 -17.98 35.67 -17.44
C GLY A 111 -16.72 35.54 -16.59
N VAL A 112 -15.91 34.49 -16.77
CA VAL A 112 -14.71 34.22 -15.96
C VAL A 112 -13.38 34.37 -16.71
N LEU A 113 -13.42 34.88 -17.95
CA LEU A 113 -12.24 35.03 -18.79
C LEU A 113 -11.25 36.02 -18.13
N GLY A 114 -10.03 35.54 -17.85
CA GLY A 114 -8.96 36.32 -17.24
C GLY A 114 -8.79 36.12 -15.73
N THR A 115 -9.84 35.71 -15.01
CA THR A 115 -9.79 35.37 -13.58
C THR A 115 -9.66 33.87 -13.35
N CYS A 116 -10.33 33.05 -14.17
CA CYS A 116 -10.32 31.60 -14.06
C CYS A 116 -8.95 30.99 -14.38
N LYS A 117 -8.58 29.95 -13.63
CA LYS A 117 -7.38 29.14 -13.82
C LYS A 117 -7.75 27.65 -13.91
N GLU A 118 -6.89 26.88 -14.57
CA GLU A 118 -7.04 25.43 -14.75
C GLU A 118 -5.92 24.67 -14.05
N THR A 119 -5.33 25.30 -13.03
CA THR A 119 -4.24 24.75 -12.24
C THR A 119 -4.36 25.16 -10.78
N PHE A 120 -3.76 24.37 -9.90
CA PHE A 120 -3.52 24.71 -8.50
C PHE A 120 -2.09 24.36 -8.13
N ASN A 121 -1.58 24.91 -7.03
CA ASN A 121 -0.21 24.66 -6.61
C ASN A 121 -0.17 23.69 -5.42
N LEU A 122 0.79 22.77 -5.44
CA LEU A 122 1.06 21.84 -4.36
C LEU A 122 2.32 22.28 -3.61
N TYR A 123 2.28 22.28 -2.29
CA TYR A 123 3.36 22.72 -1.40
C TYR A 123 3.60 21.72 -0.27
N TYR A 124 4.78 21.83 0.36
CA TYR A 124 5.09 21.13 1.61
C TYR A 124 5.88 21.99 2.59
N TYR A 125 5.77 21.66 3.87
CA TYR A 125 6.55 22.25 4.95
C TYR A 125 6.99 21.19 5.95
N GLU A 126 8.31 21.06 6.15
CA GLU A 126 8.89 20.11 7.10
C GLU A 126 8.97 20.69 8.52
N SER A 127 8.61 19.88 9.53
CA SER A 127 8.67 20.28 10.93
C SER A 127 8.91 19.08 11.86
N ASP A 128 9.57 19.33 12.99
CA ASP A 128 9.84 18.27 13.96
C ASP A 128 8.67 17.98 14.91
N ARG A 129 7.60 18.80 14.84
CA ARG A 129 6.40 18.70 15.68
C ARG A 129 5.19 19.28 14.97
N ALA A 130 4.00 18.88 15.39
CA ALA A 130 2.76 19.49 14.93
C ALA A 130 2.66 20.95 15.43
N VAL A 131 2.72 21.91 14.51
CA VAL A 131 2.59 23.37 14.76
C VAL A 131 1.22 23.93 14.36
N GLY A 132 0.44 23.19 13.57
CA GLY A 132 -0.96 23.49 13.25
C GLY A 132 -1.14 24.85 12.56
N SER A 133 -2.05 25.68 13.07
CA SER A 133 -2.41 26.98 12.50
C SER A 133 -1.32 28.06 12.60
N ALA A 134 -0.18 27.78 13.23
CA ALA A 134 0.92 28.73 13.33
C ALA A 134 1.78 28.82 12.04
N ILE A 135 1.56 27.94 11.06
CA ILE A 135 2.32 27.92 9.80
C ILE A 135 1.89 29.09 8.93
N ARG A 136 2.88 29.82 8.39
CA ARG A 136 2.67 30.93 7.47
C ARG A 136 2.94 30.50 6.03
N GLU A 137 2.26 31.15 5.08
CA GLU A 137 2.38 30.88 3.64
C GLU A 137 3.83 30.87 3.14
N ASN A 138 4.65 31.81 3.61
CA ASN A 138 6.05 31.95 3.20
C ASN A 138 7.00 30.85 3.70
N GLN A 139 6.52 29.96 4.57
CA GLN A 139 7.32 28.83 5.07
C GLN A 139 7.16 27.59 4.19
N PHE A 140 6.12 27.55 3.35
CA PHE A 140 5.88 26.45 2.44
C PHE A 140 6.83 26.50 1.24
N ASN A 141 7.35 25.33 0.88
CA ASN A 141 8.12 25.15 -0.35
C ASN A 141 7.20 24.63 -1.44
N LYS A 142 7.22 25.26 -2.61
CA LYS A 142 6.43 24.82 -3.76
C LYS A 142 6.99 23.51 -4.32
N ILE A 143 6.12 22.52 -4.48
CA ILE A 143 6.44 21.24 -5.13
C ILE A 143 6.25 21.40 -6.63
N ASP A 144 5.02 21.72 -7.04
CA ASP A 144 4.69 21.88 -8.45
C ASP A 144 3.38 22.67 -8.65
N THR A 145 3.12 23.07 -9.89
CA THR A 145 1.81 23.51 -10.37
C THR A 145 1.10 22.31 -11.00
N ILE A 146 -0.01 21.87 -10.41
CA ILE A 146 -0.78 20.72 -10.86
C ILE A 146 -1.84 21.19 -11.88
N ALA A 147 -1.88 20.51 -13.01
CA ALA A 147 -2.89 20.69 -14.06
C ALA A 147 -3.68 19.39 -14.24
N ALA A 148 -4.88 19.50 -14.82
CA ALA A 148 -5.68 18.33 -15.20
C ALA A 148 -5.25 17.80 -16.58
N ASP A 149 -5.25 16.48 -16.74
CA ASP A 149 -5.18 15.82 -18.06
C ASP A 149 -6.53 15.98 -18.78
N GLU A 150 -7.63 15.84 -18.05
CA GLU A 150 -8.99 16.01 -18.55
C GLU A 150 -9.79 16.96 -17.65
N SER A 151 -10.36 18.01 -18.25
CA SER A 151 -11.33 18.90 -17.60
C SER A 151 -12.77 18.55 -18.02
N PHE A 152 -13.73 18.76 -17.12
CA PHE A 152 -15.15 18.59 -17.44
C PHE A 152 -15.81 19.91 -17.84
N THR A 153 -16.83 19.82 -18.69
CA THR A 153 -17.59 20.97 -19.21
C THR A 153 -19.03 21.01 -18.71
N GLY A 154 -19.80 22.03 -19.10
CA GLY A 154 -21.24 22.09 -18.82
C GLY A 154 -22.03 20.93 -19.43
N VAL A 155 -21.56 20.37 -20.55
CA VAL A 155 -22.19 19.18 -21.18
C VAL A 155 -22.02 17.97 -20.29
N ASP A 156 -20.83 17.77 -19.74
CA ASP A 156 -20.50 16.66 -18.84
C ASP A 156 -21.30 16.76 -17.52
N LEU A 157 -21.52 17.97 -17.00
CA LEU A 157 -22.41 18.20 -15.87
C LEU A 157 -23.87 17.79 -16.19
N GLY A 158 -24.35 18.07 -17.40
CA GLY A 158 -25.69 17.70 -17.85
C GLY A 158 -25.93 16.18 -17.85
N VAL A 159 -24.88 15.39 -18.07
CA VAL A 159 -24.92 13.91 -18.01
C VAL A 159 -24.31 13.33 -16.74
N ARG A 160 -23.99 14.17 -15.73
CA ARG A 160 -23.36 13.80 -14.46
C ARG A 160 -22.07 12.99 -14.59
N ARG A 161 -21.25 13.30 -15.60
CA ARG A 161 -20.00 12.58 -15.87
C ARG A 161 -18.79 13.45 -15.54
N LEU A 162 -18.34 13.42 -14.29
CA LEU A 162 -17.14 14.14 -13.90
C LEU A 162 -15.88 13.48 -14.47
N LYS A 163 -14.81 14.27 -14.63
CA LYS A 163 -13.50 13.81 -15.11
C LYS A 163 -12.52 13.74 -13.96
N LEU A 164 -12.20 12.52 -13.53
CA LEU A 164 -11.28 12.27 -12.44
C LEU A 164 -9.84 12.23 -12.95
N ASN A 165 -9.02 13.14 -12.46
CA ASN A 165 -7.58 13.23 -12.74
C ASN A 165 -6.79 12.59 -11.60
N LYS A 166 -5.60 12.08 -11.92
CA LYS A 166 -4.65 11.53 -10.94
C LYS A 166 -3.25 12.04 -11.23
N GLU A 167 -2.68 12.74 -10.26
CA GLU A 167 -1.33 13.31 -10.36
C GLU A 167 -0.45 12.79 -9.23
N VAL A 168 0.80 12.43 -9.55
CA VAL A 168 1.77 11.92 -8.58
C VAL A 168 3.02 12.80 -8.57
N ARG A 169 3.44 13.27 -7.40
CA ARG A 169 4.68 14.04 -7.21
C ARG A 169 5.54 13.45 -6.12
N GLY A 170 6.86 13.40 -6.35
CA GLY A 170 7.84 12.91 -5.39
C GLY A 170 8.60 14.06 -4.71
N VAL A 171 8.79 13.98 -3.39
CA VAL A 171 9.51 14.98 -2.60
C VAL A 171 10.57 14.32 -1.74
N GLY A 172 11.78 14.86 -1.75
CA GLY A 172 12.90 14.43 -0.91
C GLY A 172 14.19 15.17 -1.28
N PRO A 173 15.27 15.06 -0.48
CA PRO A 173 15.35 14.35 0.79
C PRO A 173 14.58 15.05 1.91
N LEU A 174 13.72 14.31 2.62
CA LEU A 174 13.12 14.78 3.88
C LEU A 174 14.08 14.56 5.04
N THR A 175 14.15 15.55 5.94
CA THR A 175 15.13 15.60 7.05
C THR A 175 14.47 15.74 8.43
N ARG A 176 13.28 16.34 8.51
CA ARG A 176 12.57 16.55 9.79
C ARG A 176 11.74 15.31 10.17
N ARG A 177 11.13 15.35 11.37
CA ARG A 177 10.31 14.22 11.87
C ARG A 177 8.98 14.04 11.15
N GLY A 178 8.46 15.08 10.52
CA GLY A 178 7.22 15.04 9.76
C GLY A 178 7.05 16.29 8.90
N PHE A 179 5.91 16.39 8.24
CA PHE A 179 5.63 17.46 7.30
C PHE A 179 4.14 17.75 7.19
N TYR A 180 3.84 18.88 6.55
CA TYR A 180 2.51 19.28 6.12
C TYR A 180 2.49 19.34 4.60
N LEU A 181 1.36 19.00 4.00
CA LEU A 181 1.07 19.35 2.61
C LEU A 181 0.10 20.52 2.58
N ALA A 182 0.21 21.33 1.53
CA ALA A 182 -0.74 22.41 1.30
C ALA A 182 -1.12 22.53 -0.18
N PHE A 183 -2.38 22.86 -0.42
CA PHE A 183 -2.98 23.04 -1.73
C PHE A 183 -3.41 24.50 -1.84
N GLN A 184 -2.83 25.22 -2.79
CA GLN A 184 -3.13 26.62 -3.03
C GLN A 184 -3.89 26.76 -4.34
N ASP A 185 -5.12 27.25 -4.23
CA ASP A 185 -5.93 27.70 -5.35
C ASP A 185 -5.70 29.19 -5.62
N ILE A 186 -5.58 29.53 -6.90
CA ILE A 186 -5.38 30.89 -7.41
C ILE A 186 -6.49 31.32 -8.39
N GLY A 187 -7.65 30.66 -8.34
CA GLY A 187 -8.84 31.03 -9.11
C GLY A 187 -9.37 29.91 -10.02
N ALA A 188 -9.19 28.65 -9.63
CA ALA A 188 -9.70 27.49 -10.33
C ALA A 188 -11.05 27.02 -9.76
N CYS A 189 -11.67 26.07 -10.46
CA CYS A 189 -12.85 25.35 -9.98
C CYS A 189 -12.50 23.87 -9.86
N ILE A 190 -12.12 23.46 -8.65
CA ILE A 190 -11.51 22.16 -8.36
C ILE A 190 -12.18 21.48 -7.18
N ALA A 191 -12.18 20.14 -7.22
CA ALA A 191 -12.58 19.29 -6.11
C ALA A 191 -11.51 18.22 -5.89
N LEU A 192 -10.87 18.22 -4.72
CA LEU A 192 -9.96 17.17 -4.29
C LEU A 192 -10.78 16.00 -3.75
N THR A 193 -10.66 14.85 -4.41
CA THR A 193 -11.41 13.64 -4.06
C THR A 193 -10.60 12.68 -3.20
N SER A 194 -9.29 12.64 -3.39
CA SER A 194 -8.41 11.79 -2.58
C SER A 194 -6.98 12.33 -2.56
N VAL A 195 -6.33 12.20 -1.41
CA VAL A 195 -4.90 12.42 -1.25
C VAL A 195 -4.31 11.22 -0.54
N ARG A 196 -3.32 10.60 -1.19
CA ARG A 196 -2.55 9.49 -0.63
C ARG A 196 -1.08 9.87 -0.61
N VAL A 197 -0.47 9.81 0.57
CA VAL A 197 0.96 10.04 0.77
C VAL A 197 1.58 8.74 1.21
N TYR A 198 2.65 8.33 0.54
CA TYR A 198 3.32 7.07 0.82
C TYR A 198 4.80 7.17 0.52
N TYR A 199 5.57 6.21 1.02
CA TYR A 199 6.96 6.04 0.64
C TYR A 199 7.20 4.62 0.15
N LYS A 200 8.32 4.41 -0.53
CA LYS A 200 8.69 3.11 -1.08
C LYS A 200 9.76 2.44 -0.22
N ARG A 201 9.73 1.11 -0.19
CA ARG A 201 10.71 0.25 0.48
C ARG A 201 10.88 -1.03 -0.31
N CYS A 202 12.04 -1.66 -0.20
CA CYS A 202 12.19 -3.04 -0.64
C CYS A 202 11.78 -3.97 0.51
N VAL A 203 10.80 -4.84 0.24
CA VAL A 203 10.28 -5.81 1.20
C VAL A 203 11.32 -6.91 1.42
N GLY A 204 11.47 -7.40 2.64
CA GLY A 204 12.47 -8.38 3.01
C GLY A 204 12.33 -9.67 2.21
N VAL A 205 13.47 -10.20 1.76
CA VAL A 205 13.55 -11.42 0.94
C VAL A 205 14.65 -12.32 1.46
N SER A 206 14.54 -13.62 1.18
CA SER A 206 15.67 -14.55 1.31
C SER A 206 16.14 -14.96 -0.07
N ARG A 207 17.45 -14.88 -0.31
CA ARG A 207 18.10 -15.27 -1.58
C ARG A 207 19.49 -15.79 -1.28
N ASN A 208 19.92 -16.85 -1.96
CA ASN A 208 21.26 -17.43 -1.81
C ASN A 208 21.61 -17.76 -0.35
N LEU A 209 20.62 -18.27 0.41
CA LEU A 209 20.73 -18.58 1.84
C LEU A 209 21.07 -17.36 2.73
N ALA A 210 20.76 -16.16 2.27
CA ALA A 210 20.89 -14.93 3.04
C ALA A 210 19.55 -14.18 3.11
N VAL A 211 19.21 -13.68 4.29
CA VAL A 211 18.07 -12.82 4.57
C VAL A 211 18.47 -11.38 4.37
N PHE A 212 17.69 -10.67 3.56
CA PHE A 212 17.76 -9.22 3.37
C PHE A 212 16.51 -8.63 4.00
N THR A 213 16.68 -7.79 5.04
CA THR A 213 15.57 -7.18 5.76
C THR A 213 14.92 -6.05 4.97
N ASP A 214 13.72 -5.64 5.39
CA ASP A 214 13.06 -4.44 4.85
C ASP A 214 14.02 -3.23 4.89
N VAL A 215 14.09 -2.47 3.79
CA VAL A 215 14.89 -1.24 3.71
C VAL A 215 14.12 -0.13 2.99
N VAL A 216 14.16 1.07 3.54
CA VAL A 216 13.57 2.27 2.92
C VAL A 216 14.44 2.70 1.74
N THR A 217 13.81 3.13 0.65
CA THR A 217 14.53 3.62 -0.53
C THR A 217 15.33 4.89 -0.23
N GLY A 218 16.30 5.19 -1.09
CA GLY A 218 17.09 6.42 -0.98
C GLY A 218 16.27 7.68 -1.31
N ALA A 219 16.90 8.85 -1.15
CA ALA A 219 16.23 10.13 -1.35
C ALA A 219 16.02 10.50 -2.83
N ASP A 220 16.92 10.05 -3.69
CA ASP A 220 16.96 10.42 -5.11
C ASP A 220 16.30 9.35 -5.99
N SER A 221 15.75 9.76 -7.12
CA SER A 221 15.07 8.85 -8.06
C SER A 221 15.99 7.82 -8.71
N SER A 222 17.30 8.02 -8.69
CA SER A 222 18.31 7.08 -9.18
C SER A 222 19.12 6.43 -8.06
N SER A 223 18.69 6.59 -6.80
CA SER A 223 19.44 6.07 -5.66
C SER A 223 19.36 4.54 -5.57
N LEU A 224 20.49 3.95 -5.17
CA LEU A 224 20.63 2.53 -4.87
C LEU A 224 21.13 2.37 -3.44
N VAL A 225 20.36 1.71 -2.59
CA VAL A 225 20.73 1.43 -1.20
C VAL A 225 21.34 0.03 -1.13
N GLU A 226 22.64 -0.05 -0.84
CA GLU A 226 23.32 -1.32 -0.57
C GLU A 226 22.84 -1.92 0.75
N VAL A 227 22.45 -3.19 0.72
CA VAL A 227 22.08 -3.97 1.90
C VAL A 227 22.90 -5.24 1.95
N ARG A 228 23.61 -5.42 3.06
CA ARG A 228 24.31 -6.67 3.38
C ARG A 228 23.29 -7.68 3.92
N GLY A 229 23.26 -8.87 3.33
CA GLY A 229 22.44 -9.97 3.81
C GLY A 229 23.04 -10.63 5.04
N GLN A 230 22.19 -11.27 5.84
CA GLN A 230 22.60 -12.12 6.95
C GLN A 230 22.33 -13.58 6.59
N CYS A 231 23.31 -14.46 6.75
CA CYS A 231 23.09 -15.88 6.49
C CYS A 231 21.93 -16.42 7.33
N VAL A 232 21.12 -17.29 6.72
CA VAL A 232 20.05 -17.99 7.43
C VAL A 232 20.63 -18.90 8.52
N ASP A 233 19.79 -19.35 9.43
CA ASP A 233 20.20 -20.29 10.48
C ASP A 233 20.86 -21.54 9.87
N HIS A 234 21.94 -22.00 10.51
CA HIS A 234 22.73 -23.14 10.07
C HIS A 234 23.39 -22.95 8.69
N ALA A 235 23.69 -21.71 8.30
CA ALA A 235 24.49 -21.38 7.14
C ALA A 235 25.69 -20.48 7.51
N GLU A 236 26.75 -20.59 6.71
CA GLU A 236 28.00 -19.84 6.84
C GLU A 236 28.23 -18.99 5.59
N GLU A 237 28.87 -17.83 5.79
CA GLU A 237 29.20 -16.91 4.71
C GLU A 237 30.34 -17.49 3.87
N ARG A 238 30.06 -17.75 2.58
CA ARG A 238 31.09 -18.10 1.61
C ARG A 238 31.64 -16.86 0.92
N ASP A 239 30.73 -16.05 0.39
CA ASP A 239 31.00 -14.75 -0.22
C ASP A 239 30.02 -13.75 0.38
N THR A 240 30.46 -12.55 0.74
CA THR A 240 29.60 -11.56 1.40
C THR A 240 28.31 -11.31 0.62
N PRO A 241 27.14 -11.70 1.16
CA PRO A 241 25.87 -11.54 0.46
C PRO A 241 25.45 -10.07 0.47
N LYS A 242 25.15 -9.52 -0.70
CA LYS A 242 24.72 -8.12 -0.90
C LYS A 242 23.62 -8.02 -1.93
N MET A 243 22.72 -7.06 -1.72
CA MET A 243 21.70 -6.65 -2.68
C MET A 243 21.58 -5.12 -2.69
N TYR A 244 20.98 -4.58 -3.74
CA TYR A 244 20.72 -3.15 -3.87
C TYR A 244 19.22 -2.91 -4.00
N CYS A 245 18.69 -2.00 -3.18
CA CYS A 245 17.30 -1.56 -3.26
C CYS A 245 17.20 -0.30 -4.13
N SER A 246 16.39 -0.33 -5.18
CA SER A 246 16.17 0.82 -6.08
C SER A 246 15.20 1.85 -5.49
N ALA A 247 15.18 3.06 -6.07
CA ALA A 247 14.22 4.10 -5.69
C ALA A 247 12.76 3.68 -5.89
N GLU A 248 12.49 2.73 -6.79
CA GLU A 248 11.18 2.17 -7.09
C GLU A 248 10.73 1.12 -6.07
N GLY A 249 11.56 0.76 -5.10
CA GLY A 249 11.26 -0.27 -4.11
C GLY A 249 11.50 -1.69 -4.62
N GLU A 250 12.37 -1.85 -5.62
CA GLU A 250 12.70 -3.14 -6.23
C GLU A 250 14.10 -3.60 -5.83
N TRP A 251 14.22 -4.89 -5.55
CA TRP A 251 15.51 -5.54 -5.29
C TRP A 251 16.22 -5.85 -6.61
N LEU A 252 17.48 -5.41 -6.72
CA LEU A 252 18.36 -5.77 -7.83
C LEU A 252 19.07 -7.11 -7.59
N VAL A 253 19.88 -7.54 -8.56
CA VAL A 253 20.55 -8.84 -8.57
C VAL A 253 21.40 -9.08 -7.30
N PRO A 254 21.31 -10.28 -6.68
CA PRO A 254 22.12 -10.61 -5.51
C PRO A 254 23.57 -10.91 -5.89
N ILE A 255 24.49 -10.49 -5.02
CA ILE A 255 25.94 -10.73 -5.11
C ILE A 255 26.36 -11.51 -3.88
N GLY A 256 27.21 -12.52 -4.03
CA GLY A 256 27.64 -13.37 -2.92
C GLY A 256 26.55 -14.36 -2.46
N ARG A 257 26.91 -15.22 -1.50
CA ARG A 257 26.03 -16.27 -0.99
C ARG A 257 26.50 -16.84 0.34
N CYS A 258 25.56 -17.44 1.05
CA CYS A 258 25.85 -18.35 2.13
C CYS A 258 25.78 -19.81 1.64
N VAL A 259 26.28 -20.73 2.47
CA VAL A 259 26.24 -22.18 2.26
C VAL A 259 25.84 -22.86 3.57
N CYS A 260 25.07 -23.93 3.52
CA CYS A 260 24.70 -24.64 4.75
C CYS A 260 25.93 -25.19 5.46
N SER A 261 25.94 -25.07 6.79
CA SER A 261 26.95 -25.66 7.67
C SER A 261 26.91 -27.19 7.58
N ALA A 262 27.99 -27.83 8.03
CA ALA A 262 28.08 -29.28 8.04
C ALA A 262 26.91 -29.93 8.80
N GLY A 263 26.27 -30.93 8.18
CA GLY A 263 25.10 -31.64 8.73
C GLY A 263 23.74 -31.09 8.26
N PHE A 264 23.74 -29.99 7.51
CA PHE A 264 22.53 -29.38 6.93
C PHE A 264 22.59 -29.37 5.40
N GLU A 265 21.42 -29.52 4.78
CA GLU A 265 21.24 -29.43 3.33
C GLU A 265 20.36 -28.23 2.96
N GLU A 266 20.66 -27.63 1.81
CA GLU A 266 19.90 -26.52 1.24
C GLU A 266 18.54 -27.01 0.75
N HIS A 267 17.47 -26.49 1.35
CA HIS A 267 16.10 -26.70 0.90
C HIS A 267 15.41 -25.35 0.70
N ARG A 268 15.24 -24.97 -0.58
CA ARG A 268 14.79 -23.63 -0.98
C ARG A 268 15.77 -22.57 -0.41
N ASP A 269 15.27 -21.60 0.35
CA ASP A 269 16.08 -20.56 0.97
C ASP A 269 16.34 -20.82 2.47
N SER A 270 16.48 -22.10 2.85
CA SER A 270 16.72 -22.53 4.24
C SER A 270 17.67 -23.73 4.32
N CYS A 271 18.35 -23.89 5.46
CA CYS A 271 19.18 -25.04 5.76
C CYS A 271 18.47 -25.98 6.72
N VAL A 272 18.31 -27.25 6.35
CA VAL A 272 17.58 -28.26 7.12
C VAL A 272 18.47 -29.44 7.47
N ASP A 273 18.34 -29.95 8.69
CA ASP A 273 19.16 -31.08 9.17
C ASP A 273 18.91 -32.33 8.30
N ASN A 274 20.00 -32.94 7.83
CA ASN A 274 20.00 -34.16 7.02
C ASN A 274 19.24 -35.31 7.69
N ASN A 275 19.23 -35.36 9.03
CA ASN A 275 18.52 -36.40 9.77
C ASN A 275 17.00 -36.23 9.73
N TYR A 276 16.49 -35.03 9.48
CA TYR A 276 15.06 -34.76 9.50
C TYR A 276 14.35 -35.43 8.32
N TRP A 277 14.97 -35.44 7.13
CA TRP A 277 14.45 -36.13 5.94
C TRP A 277 14.66 -37.64 5.98
N LEU A 278 15.82 -38.11 6.48
CA LEU A 278 16.07 -39.53 6.71
C LEU A 278 15.08 -40.12 7.72
N LEU A 279 14.81 -39.43 8.84
CA LEU A 279 13.82 -39.87 9.83
C LEU A 279 12.39 -39.79 9.29
N ARG A 280 12.02 -38.77 8.50
CA ARG A 280 10.69 -38.71 7.85
C ARG A 280 10.49 -39.82 6.83
N SER A 281 11.50 -40.08 5.99
CA SER A 281 11.50 -41.17 5.02
C SER A 281 11.39 -42.53 5.70
N LEU A 282 12.21 -42.78 6.72
CA LEU A 282 12.13 -44.01 7.54
C LEU A 282 10.80 -44.15 8.28
N ARG A 283 10.18 -43.04 8.72
CA ARG A 283 8.86 -43.06 9.38
C ARG A 283 7.72 -43.34 8.38
N ILE A 284 7.81 -42.80 7.16
CA ILE A 284 6.90 -43.12 6.05
C ILE A 284 7.08 -44.57 5.61
N GLU A 285 8.31 -45.07 5.46
CA GLU A 285 8.57 -46.48 5.19
C GLU A 285 8.04 -47.40 6.30
N ARG A 286 8.20 -47.04 7.58
CA ARG A 286 7.61 -47.81 8.69
C ARG A 286 6.09 -47.76 8.67
N LEU A 287 5.47 -46.64 8.29
CA LEU A 287 4.01 -46.52 8.12
C LEU A 287 3.51 -47.36 6.94
N LEU A 288 4.22 -47.34 5.80
CA LEU A 288 3.90 -48.15 4.62
C LEU A 288 4.12 -49.65 4.88
N ARG A 289 5.19 -50.04 5.58
CA ARG A 289 5.41 -51.43 6.03
C ARG A 289 4.36 -51.85 7.05
N GLY A 290 3.98 -50.96 7.98
CA GLY A 290 2.89 -51.22 8.93
C GLY A 290 1.53 -51.38 8.26
N LEU A 291 1.25 -50.63 7.18
CA LEU A 291 0.07 -50.79 6.35
C LEU A 291 0.11 -52.10 5.52
N SER A 292 1.28 -52.49 4.99
CA SER A 292 1.50 -53.78 4.32
C SER A 292 1.31 -54.98 5.25
N ASP A 293 1.88 -54.92 6.45
CA ASP A 293 1.77 -55.96 7.49
C ASP A 293 0.35 -56.03 8.06
N SER A 294 -0.35 -54.89 8.17
CA SER A 294 -1.76 -54.84 8.54
C SER A 294 -2.64 -55.44 7.45
N CYS A 295 -2.34 -55.18 6.16
CA CYS A 295 -3.07 -55.75 5.03
C CYS A 295 -2.89 -57.28 4.95
N GLN A 296 -1.71 -57.81 5.31
CA GLN A 296 -1.47 -59.25 5.41
C GLN A 296 -2.16 -59.91 6.61
N ARG A 297 -2.48 -59.17 7.67
CA ARG A 297 -3.19 -59.72 8.85
C ARG A 297 -4.72 -59.62 8.77
N THR A 298 -5.28 -58.87 7.82
CA THR A 298 -6.74 -58.68 7.68
C THR A 298 -7.34 -59.29 6.41
N LEU A 299 -6.71 -60.29 5.81
CA LEU A 299 -7.34 -61.12 4.77
C LEU A 299 -7.40 -62.60 5.18
N PRO A 300 -8.57 -63.11 5.60
CA PRO A 300 -8.88 -64.53 5.52
C PRO A 300 -9.47 -64.83 4.14
N ALA A 301 -8.65 -64.87 3.07
CA ALA A 301 -9.07 -65.38 1.75
C ALA A 301 -7.89 -65.55 0.78
N CYS A 302 -6.92 -66.39 1.14
CA CYS A 302 -6.08 -67.07 0.15
C CYS A 302 -5.99 -68.55 0.51
N GLU A 303 -7.14 -69.22 0.46
CA GLU A 303 -7.20 -70.68 0.40
C GLU A 303 -8.20 -71.07 -0.69
N GLY A 304 -7.71 -71.85 -1.66
CA GLY A 304 -8.53 -72.58 -2.63
C GLY A 304 -8.56 -72.02 -4.04
N GLU A 305 -7.56 -72.36 -4.87
CA GLU A 305 -7.79 -73.08 -6.14
C GLU A 305 -6.43 -73.53 -6.72
N LYS A 306 -5.90 -74.66 -6.25
CA LYS A 306 -4.94 -75.47 -7.00
C LYS A 306 -5.71 -76.68 -7.56
N ARG A 307 -5.83 -76.70 -8.90
CA ARG A 307 -6.02 -77.82 -9.83
C ARG A 307 -7.44 -78.30 -10.17
N ARG A 308 -7.85 -77.99 -11.41
CA ARG A 308 -8.17 -78.86 -12.58
C ARG A 308 -8.42 -77.89 -13.74
N GLN A 309 -7.80 -77.92 -14.92
CA GLN A 309 -7.12 -78.95 -15.71
C GLN A 309 -5.66 -78.58 -16.03
#